data_AF-A0A9W6LTH5-F1
#
_entry.id   AF-A0A9W6LTH5-F1
#
_cell.length_a   1.000
_cell.length_b   1.000
_cell.length_c   1.000
_cell.angle_alpha   90.00
_cell.angle_beta   90.00
_cell.angle_gamma   90.00
#
_symmetry.space_group_name_H-M   'P 1'
#
loop_
_entity.id
_entity.type
_entity.pdbx_description
1 polymer ?
#
loop_
_entity_poly.entity_id
_entity_poly.type
_entity_poly.pdbx_seq_one_letter_code
_entity_poly.pdbx_strand_id
1 'polypeptide(L)'
;MKKPLLVMTAGVLALVANAALASTASQREYKRGFADCSAGRYDQEQHGVSYKKGCDAAEAKGKSGAGTAAAEPTEPKPYMDPSVPGKDKQACIRAVKKQTHNPKAVVIGAVSSEANNQVTVGVGSERAPWKCLVKRGKVAEVTSQTNEGGL
;
A
#
# COMPACT_ATOMS: atom_id res chain seq x y z
N MET A 1 56.37 -32.14 -3.39
CA MET A 1 56.11 -30.75 -3.81
C MET A 1 55.46 -30.74 -5.19
N LYS A 2 54.49 -29.83 -5.42
CA LYS A 2 53.90 -29.40 -6.71
C LYS A 2 52.72 -30.23 -7.31
N LYS A 3 51.53 -29.90 -6.79
CA LYS A 3 50.22 -29.56 -7.42
C LYS A 3 49.65 -30.44 -8.57
N PRO A 4 48.43 -30.97 -8.40
CA PRO A 4 47.51 -31.15 -9.51
C PRO A 4 46.55 -29.95 -9.67
N LEU A 5 46.40 -29.62 -10.94
CA LEU A 5 45.62 -28.60 -11.61
C LEU A 5 44.16 -28.53 -11.14
N LEU A 6 43.73 -27.32 -10.77
CA LEU A 6 42.37 -26.97 -10.38
C LEU A 6 41.54 -26.76 -11.64
N VAL A 7 40.61 -27.67 -11.92
CA VAL A 7 39.60 -27.55 -12.99
C VAL A 7 38.58 -26.50 -12.54
N MET A 8 38.71 -25.29 -13.04
CA MET A 8 37.72 -24.22 -12.86
C MET A 8 36.48 -24.58 -13.69
N THR A 9 35.39 -24.92 -13.00
CA THR A 9 34.06 -25.00 -13.59
C THR A 9 33.66 -23.62 -14.12
N ALA A 10 33.42 -23.53 -15.42
CA ALA A 10 32.83 -22.37 -16.04
C ALA A 10 31.40 -22.20 -15.48
N GLY A 11 31.26 -21.28 -14.53
CA GLY A 11 29.95 -20.80 -14.07
C GLY A 11 29.23 -20.15 -15.24
N VAL A 12 28.11 -20.74 -15.64
CA VAL A 12 27.14 -20.08 -16.53
C VAL A 12 26.63 -18.87 -15.77
N LEU A 13 27.10 -17.70 -16.23
CA LEU A 13 26.74 -16.39 -15.76
C LEU A 13 25.22 -16.21 -15.91
N ALA A 14 24.57 -15.86 -14.80
CA ALA A 14 23.15 -15.55 -14.77
C ALA A 14 22.84 -14.33 -15.65
N LEU A 15 22.03 -14.50 -16.69
CA LEU A 15 21.36 -13.40 -17.37
C LEU A 15 20.12 -13.01 -16.55
N VAL A 16 20.32 -12.09 -15.61
CA VAL A 16 19.22 -11.44 -14.88
C VAL A 16 18.99 -10.05 -15.48
N ALA A 17 17.83 -9.91 -16.12
CA ALA A 17 17.05 -8.70 -16.39
C ALA A 17 17.78 -7.37 -16.65
N ASN A 18 17.78 -6.94 -17.92
CA ASN A 18 17.88 -5.52 -18.29
C ASN A 18 16.50 -4.98 -18.71
N ALA A 19 15.63 -4.73 -17.74
CA ALA A 19 14.43 -3.92 -17.92
C ALA A 19 14.61 -2.58 -17.17
N ALA A 20 15.48 -1.72 -17.69
CA ALA A 20 15.60 -0.32 -17.27
C ALA A 20 15.98 0.53 -18.49
N LEU A 21 14.98 1.16 -19.14
CA LEU A 21 14.63 2.58 -18.97
C LEU A 21 15.30 3.52 -19.99
N ALA A 22 14.82 3.48 -21.24
CA ALA A 22 14.78 4.71 -22.04
C ALA A 22 13.61 5.57 -21.52
N SER A 23 13.82 6.33 -20.45
CA SER A 23 12.85 7.34 -20.01
C SER A 23 12.84 8.46 -21.05
N THR A 24 11.86 8.42 -21.96
CA THR A 24 11.67 9.45 -22.97
C THR A 24 11.44 10.81 -22.30
N ALA A 25 11.81 11.91 -22.99
CA ALA A 25 11.56 13.26 -22.48
C ALA A 25 10.09 13.46 -22.07
N SER A 26 9.16 12.88 -22.84
CA SER A 26 7.72 12.89 -22.56
C SER A 26 7.34 12.23 -21.23
N GLN A 27 8.01 11.17 -20.80
CA GLN A 27 7.74 10.50 -19.53
C GLN A 27 8.22 11.33 -18.33
N ARG A 28 9.35 12.05 -18.48
CA ARG A 28 9.84 12.97 -17.44
C ARG A 28 8.90 14.15 -17.26
N GLU A 29 8.42 14.72 -18.35
CA GLU A 29 7.45 15.82 -18.34
C GLU A 29 6.10 15.40 -17.77
N TYR A 30 5.62 14.20 -18.10
CA TYR A 30 4.40 13.65 -17.52
C TYR A 30 4.49 13.53 -15.99
N LYS A 31 5.59 12.99 -15.46
CA LYS A 31 5.81 12.89 -14.01
C LYS A 31 5.89 14.25 -13.34
N ARG A 32 6.53 15.22 -13.99
CA ARG A 32 6.63 16.59 -13.49
C ARG A 32 5.25 17.25 -13.39
N GLY A 33 4.46 17.17 -14.46
CA GLY A 33 3.09 17.70 -14.49
C GLY A 33 2.18 17.06 -13.46
N PHE A 34 2.29 15.74 -13.26
CA PHE A 34 1.54 15.03 -12.22
C PHE A 34 1.90 15.55 -10.81
N ALA A 35 3.18 15.74 -10.52
CA ALA A 35 3.65 16.19 -9.22
C ALA A 35 3.29 17.65 -8.92
N ASP A 36 3.47 18.55 -9.89
CA ASP A 36 3.17 19.98 -9.72
C ASP A 36 1.66 20.22 -9.59
N CYS A 37 0.85 19.49 -10.34
CA CYS A 37 -0.61 19.50 -10.21
C CYS A 37 -1.11 18.93 -8.89
N SER A 38 -0.54 17.80 -8.44
CA SER A 38 -0.84 17.23 -7.10
C SER A 38 -0.45 18.16 -5.95
N ALA A 39 0.50 19.08 -6.18
CA ALA A 39 0.92 20.08 -5.21
C ALA A 39 0.15 21.42 -5.33
N GLY A 40 -0.82 21.53 -6.23
CA GLY A 40 -1.56 22.78 -6.50
C GLY A 40 -0.71 23.88 -7.15
N ARG A 41 0.43 23.53 -7.73
CA ARG A 41 1.40 24.43 -8.37
C ARG A 41 1.40 24.29 -9.89
N TYR A 42 0.30 23.81 -10.48
CA TYR A 42 0.18 23.68 -11.92
C TYR A 42 0.08 25.07 -12.57
N ASP A 43 1.03 25.38 -13.44
CA ASP A 43 0.99 26.56 -14.30
C ASP A 43 0.50 26.14 -15.69
N GLN A 44 -0.61 26.70 -16.14
CA GLN A 44 -1.27 26.27 -17.37
C GLN A 44 -0.60 26.81 -18.64
N GLU A 45 0.27 27.83 -18.51
CA GLU A 45 0.62 28.67 -19.67
C GLU A 45 1.80 28.16 -20.52
N GLN A 46 2.62 27.19 -20.09
CA GLN A 46 3.83 26.82 -20.84
C GLN A 46 4.28 25.34 -20.78
N HIS A 47 3.37 24.39 -20.95
CA HIS A 47 3.77 22.99 -20.88
C HIS A 47 3.29 22.10 -22.03
N GLY A 48 4.19 21.21 -22.48
CA GLY A 48 3.93 20.26 -23.54
C GLY A 48 2.83 19.25 -23.20
N VAL A 49 2.29 18.59 -24.23
CA VAL A 49 1.17 17.63 -24.14
C VAL A 49 1.40 16.56 -23.07
N SER A 50 2.65 16.10 -22.89
CA SER A 50 3.05 15.13 -21.85
C SER A 50 2.79 15.64 -20.44
N TYR A 51 3.15 16.88 -20.16
CA TYR A 51 3.01 17.50 -18.83
C TYR A 51 1.54 17.75 -18.49
N LYS A 52 0.75 18.26 -19.44
CA LYS A 52 -0.69 18.43 -19.27
C LYS A 52 -1.38 17.10 -18.98
N LYS A 53 -1.05 16.04 -19.73
CA LYS A 53 -1.53 14.67 -19.45
C LYS A 53 -1.17 14.20 -18.04
N GLY A 54 -0.02 14.63 -17.53
CA GLY A 54 0.40 14.38 -16.15
C GLY A 54 -0.53 15.03 -15.13
N CYS A 55 -0.87 16.31 -15.32
CA CYS A 55 -1.81 17.02 -14.45
C CYS A 55 -3.23 16.50 -14.58
N ASP A 56 -3.73 16.29 -15.80
CA ASP A 56 -5.07 15.70 -16.04
C ASP A 56 -5.18 14.33 -15.31
N ALA A 57 -4.10 13.55 -15.26
CA ALA A 57 -4.04 12.31 -14.51
C ALA A 57 -4.00 12.51 -12.98
N ALA A 58 -3.33 13.56 -12.48
CA ALA A 58 -3.35 13.92 -11.06
C ALA A 58 -4.73 14.42 -10.62
N GLU A 59 -5.41 15.22 -11.44
CA GLU A 59 -6.80 15.65 -11.21
C GLU A 59 -7.76 14.46 -11.27
N ALA A 60 -7.56 13.55 -12.22
CA ALA A 60 -8.31 12.29 -12.25
C ALA A 60 -8.09 11.50 -10.95
N LYS A 61 -6.86 11.40 -10.44
CA LYS A 61 -6.58 10.76 -9.13
C LYS A 61 -7.21 11.50 -7.95
N GLY A 62 -7.28 12.84 -7.99
CA GLY A 62 -7.95 13.66 -6.97
C GLY A 62 -9.48 13.53 -7.00
N LYS A 63 -10.07 13.34 -8.19
CA LYS A 63 -11.51 13.06 -8.38
C LYS A 63 -11.85 11.58 -8.14
N SER A 64 -10.89 10.67 -8.32
CA SER A 64 -11.02 9.22 -8.07
C SER A 64 -10.90 8.81 -6.60
N GLY A 65 -11.01 9.74 -5.65
CA GLY A 65 -11.49 9.44 -4.30
C GLY A 65 -12.96 8.96 -4.28
N ALA A 66 -13.67 9.11 -5.40
CA ALA A 66 -14.94 8.48 -5.66
C ALA A 66 -14.81 7.45 -6.80
N GLY A 67 -14.82 6.16 -6.45
CA GLY A 67 -15.36 5.11 -7.32
C GLY A 67 -14.42 4.46 -8.34
N THR A 68 -14.03 3.23 -7.99
CA THR A 68 -13.90 2.06 -8.88
C THR A 68 -12.60 1.85 -9.63
N ALA A 69 -12.03 0.66 -9.39
CA ALA A 69 -10.69 0.20 -9.69
C ALA A 69 -10.54 -0.45 -11.07
N ALA A 70 -9.31 -0.41 -11.59
CA ALA A 70 -8.59 -1.61 -12.04
C ALA A 70 -7.09 -1.28 -12.13
N ALA A 71 -6.30 -1.76 -11.16
CA ALA A 71 -4.84 -1.74 -11.21
C ALA A 71 -4.32 -3.00 -10.50
N GLU A 72 -3.32 -3.63 -11.12
CA GLU A 72 -2.50 -4.70 -10.55
C GLU A 72 -1.85 -4.27 -9.20
N PRO A 73 -1.53 -5.24 -8.33
CA PRO A 73 -1.45 -5.03 -6.89
C PRO A 73 -0.09 -4.48 -6.47
N THR A 74 0.06 -3.16 -6.47
CA THR A 74 0.93 -2.53 -5.46
C THR A 74 0.14 -2.54 -4.16
N GLU A 75 0.45 -3.45 -3.23
CA GLU A 75 -0.15 -3.49 -1.90
C GLU A 75 -0.21 -2.06 -1.34
N PRO A 76 -1.41 -1.46 -1.19
CA PRO A 76 -1.51 -0.12 -0.64
C PRO A 76 -0.91 -0.19 0.76
N LYS A 77 0.06 0.70 1.05
CA LYS A 77 0.57 0.80 2.41
C LYS A 77 -0.64 0.98 3.34
N PRO A 78 -0.74 0.18 4.43
CA PRO A 78 -1.70 0.39 5.50
C PRO A 78 -1.96 1.87 5.80
N TYR A 79 -3.14 2.37 5.46
CA TYR A 79 -3.51 3.72 5.84
C TYR A 79 -3.71 3.78 7.36
N MET A 80 -2.97 4.67 8.02
CA MET A 80 -3.01 4.86 9.46
C MET A 80 -3.45 6.30 9.75
N ASP A 81 -4.73 6.48 10.02
CA ASP A 81 -5.23 7.76 10.51
C ASP A 81 -4.57 8.10 11.87
N PRO A 82 -3.83 9.22 11.97
CA PRO A 82 -3.19 9.64 13.21
C PRO A 82 -4.20 9.99 14.32
N SER A 83 -5.45 10.28 13.95
CA SER A 83 -6.53 10.64 14.88
C SER A 83 -7.03 9.44 15.68
N VAL A 84 -6.80 8.21 15.20
CA VAL A 84 -7.20 7.00 15.92
C VAL A 84 -6.26 6.79 17.12
N PRO A 85 -6.77 6.83 18.37
CA PRO A 85 -5.93 6.72 19.56
C PRO A 85 -5.24 5.36 19.67
N GLY A 86 -4.01 5.35 20.23
CA GLY A 86 -3.28 4.11 20.49
C GLY A 86 -4.03 3.13 21.41
N LYS A 87 -4.88 3.65 22.31
CA LYS A 87 -5.77 2.84 23.17
C LYS A 87 -6.75 2.00 22.36
N ASP A 88 -7.31 2.57 21.30
CA ASP A 88 -8.31 1.89 20.44
C ASP A 88 -7.62 0.84 19.57
N LYS A 89 -6.44 1.18 19.03
CA LYS A 89 -5.57 0.24 18.30
C LYS A 89 -5.23 -0.99 19.15
N GLN A 90 -4.76 -0.78 20.39
CA GLN A 90 -4.45 -1.88 21.31
C GLN A 90 -5.70 -2.69 21.73
N ALA A 91 -6.83 -2.02 21.94
CA ALA A 91 -8.08 -2.71 22.28
C ALA A 91 -8.51 -3.68 21.18
N CYS A 92 -8.43 -3.25 19.91
CA CYS A 92 -8.69 -4.13 18.78
C CYS A 92 -7.71 -5.31 18.72
N ILE A 93 -6.39 -5.07 18.82
CA ILE A 93 -5.40 -6.15 18.82
C ILE A 93 -5.72 -7.19 19.90
N ARG A 94 -6.03 -6.77 21.14
CA ARG A 94 -6.38 -7.69 22.23
C ARG A 94 -7.64 -8.50 21.92
N ALA A 95 -8.67 -7.86 21.37
CA ALA A 95 -9.92 -8.53 21.03
C ALA A 95 -9.71 -9.57 19.92
N VAL A 96 -8.96 -9.23 18.88
CA VAL A 96 -8.62 -10.14 17.78
C VAL A 96 -7.77 -11.30 18.28
N LYS A 97 -6.73 -11.06 19.08
CA LYS A 97 -5.91 -12.15 19.67
C LYS A 97 -6.75 -13.12 20.50
N LYS A 98 -7.74 -12.62 21.24
CA LYS A 98 -8.67 -13.45 22.03
C LYS A 98 -9.59 -14.26 21.13
N GLN A 99 -10.10 -13.67 20.06
CA GLN A 99 -11.00 -14.33 19.11
C GLN A 99 -10.28 -15.43 18.30
N THR A 100 -9.07 -15.14 17.81
CA THR A 100 -8.34 -16.04 16.91
C THR A 100 -7.37 -16.97 17.64
N HIS A 101 -7.18 -16.79 18.94
CA HIS A 101 -6.15 -17.47 19.74
C HIS A 101 -4.74 -17.38 19.13
N ASN A 102 -4.47 -16.31 18.37
CA ASN A 102 -3.21 -16.12 17.66
C ASN A 102 -2.43 -14.95 18.25
N PRO A 103 -1.21 -15.17 18.80
CA PRO A 103 -0.43 -14.11 19.43
C PRO A 103 0.14 -13.09 18.43
N LYS A 104 0.24 -13.45 17.13
CA LYS A 104 0.77 -12.61 16.06
C LYS A 104 -0.37 -11.80 15.44
N ALA A 105 -0.63 -10.63 16.01
CA ALA A 105 -1.63 -9.70 15.51
C ALA A 105 -1.03 -8.29 15.49
N VAL A 106 -1.07 -7.65 14.33
CA VAL A 106 -0.48 -6.32 14.08
C VAL A 106 -1.49 -5.42 13.38
N VAL A 107 -1.49 -4.12 13.69
CA VAL A 107 -2.39 -3.18 13.01
C VAL A 107 -1.89 -2.96 11.59
N ILE A 108 -2.78 -3.15 10.62
CA ILE A 108 -2.55 -2.97 9.18
C ILE A 108 -3.52 -1.95 8.57
N GLY A 109 -4.30 -1.25 9.39
CA GLY A 109 -5.10 -0.10 8.98
C GLY A 109 -5.79 0.55 10.17
N ALA A 110 -5.99 1.86 10.12
CA ALA A 110 -6.79 2.59 11.09
C ALA A 110 -7.45 3.78 10.42
N VAL A 111 -8.76 3.94 10.64
CA VAL A 111 -9.56 5.05 10.15
C VAL A 111 -10.44 5.57 11.28
N SER A 112 -10.43 6.88 11.51
CA SER A 112 -11.34 7.50 12.46
C SER A 112 -12.67 7.81 11.79
N SER A 113 -13.78 7.57 12.48
CA SER A 113 -15.11 8.01 12.06
C SER A 113 -15.87 8.60 13.24
N GLU A 114 -16.85 9.45 12.97
CA GLU A 114 -17.68 10.13 13.99
C GLU A 114 -18.37 9.13 14.93
N ALA A 115 -18.83 8.01 14.36
CA ALA A 115 -19.49 6.94 15.10
C ALA A 115 -18.49 6.07 15.86
N ASN A 116 -17.55 5.42 15.18
CA ASN A 116 -16.54 4.55 15.78
C ASN A 116 -15.25 4.61 14.97
N ASN A 117 -14.12 4.36 15.62
CA ASN A 117 -12.85 4.13 14.91
C ASN A 117 -12.85 2.72 14.34
N GLN A 118 -12.49 2.60 13.06
CA GLN A 118 -12.25 1.32 12.42
C GLN A 118 -10.76 0.99 12.51
N VAL A 119 -10.42 -0.15 13.11
CA VAL A 119 -9.04 -0.65 13.17
C VAL A 119 -8.98 -1.98 12.44
N THR A 120 -8.09 -2.10 11.46
CA THR A 120 -7.82 -3.35 10.76
C THR A 120 -6.54 -3.97 11.29
N VAL A 121 -6.61 -5.24 11.69
CA VAL A 121 -5.52 -6.03 12.27
C VAL A 121 -5.24 -7.22 11.36
N GLY A 122 -3.99 -7.36 10.95
CA GLY A 122 -3.50 -8.54 10.27
C GLY A 122 -3.11 -9.61 11.29
N VAL A 123 -3.65 -10.81 11.13
CA VAL A 123 -3.41 -11.95 12.02
C VAL A 123 -2.56 -13.00 11.33
N GLY A 124 -1.57 -13.54 12.06
CA GLY A 124 -0.68 -14.57 11.56
C GLY A 124 0.33 -14.06 10.53
N SER A 125 1.03 -15.00 9.90
CA SER A 125 2.06 -14.70 8.89
C SER A 125 1.45 -14.14 7.60
N GLU A 126 0.25 -14.58 7.25
CA GLU A 126 -0.50 -14.15 6.07
C GLU A 126 -1.23 -12.82 6.26
N ARG A 127 -1.14 -12.23 7.46
CA ARG A 127 -1.84 -10.99 7.82
C ARG A 127 -3.33 -11.03 7.46
N ALA A 128 -4.00 -12.15 7.75
CA ALA A 128 -5.42 -12.30 7.55
C ALA A 128 -6.16 -11.10 8.18
N PRO A 129 -6.93 -10.32 7.41
CA PRO A 129 -7.44 -9.03 7.88
C PRO A 129 -8.65 -9.22 8.80
N TRP A 130 -8.61 -8.57 9.95
CA TRP A 130 -9.69 -8.51 10.93
C TRP A 130 -10.05 -7.05 11.20
N LYS A 131 -11.33 -6.72 11.11
CA LYS A 131 -11.85 -5.38 11.39
C LYS A 131 -12.38 -5.32 12.81
N CYS A 132 -12.04 -4.27 13.53
CA CYS A 132 -12.72 -3.90 14.76
C CYS A 132 -13.38 -2.53 14.62
N LEU A 133 -14.57 -2.40 15.20
CA LEU A 133 -15.16 -1.09 15.52
C LEU A 133 -14.88 -0.78 16.98
N VAL A 134 -14.19 0.33 17.26
CA VAL A 134 -13.72 0.67 18.61
C VAL A 134 -14.00 2.13 18.91
N LYS A 135 -14.38 2.44 20.16
CA LYS A 135 -14.47 3.81 20.65
C LYS A 135 -14.02 3.89 22.10
N ARG A 136 -13.10 4.80 22.40
CA ARG A 136 -12.60 5.06 23.77
C ARG A 136 -12.03 3.80 24.47
N GLY A 137 -11.49 2.88 23.68
CA GLY A 137 -10.89 1.62 24.09
C GLY A 137 -11.88 0.47 24.29
N LYS A 138 -13.16 0.67 23.97
CA LYS A 138 -14.18 -0.38 23.99
C LYS A 138 -14.44 -0.87 22.56
N VAL A 139 -14.32 -2.17 22.37
CA VAL A 139 -14.58 -2.83 21.08
C VAL A 139 -16.07 -3.13 20.99
N ALA A 140 -16.73 -2.59 19.98
CA ALA A 140 -18.15 -2.81 19.70
C ALA A 140 -18.35 -4.04 18.83
N GLU A 141 -17.46 -4.27 17.85
CA GLU A 141 -17.56 -5.38 16.91
C GLU A 141 -16.16 -5.85 16.51
N VAL A 142 -16.03 -7.16 16.25
CA VAL A 142 -14.85 -7.81 15.67
C VAL A 142 -15.32 -8.72 14.54
N THR A 143 -14.85 -8.47 13.33
CA THR A 143 -15.29 -9.18 12.12
C THR A 143 -14.07 -9.62 11.31
N SER A 144 -14.04 -10.87 10.86
CA SER A 144 -13.07 -11.29 9.84
C SER A 144 -13.38 -10.57 8.52
N GLN A 145 -12.36 -10.04 7.84
CA GLN A 145 -12.48 -9.50 6.49
C GLN A 145 -11.97 -10.47 5.43
N THR A 146 -11.62 -11.71 5.82
CA THR A 146 -11.40 -12.79 4.86
C THR A 146 -12.68 -12.97 4.07
N ASN A 147 -12.60 -12.78 2.75
CA ASN A 147 -13.72 -12.91 1.85
C ASN A 147 -14.26 -14.35 1.91
N GLU A 148 -15.37 -14.58 2.62
CA GLU A 148 -16.18 -15.81 2.51
C GLU A 148 -17.03 -15.74 1.23
N GLY A 149 -16.37 -15.50 0.09
CA GLY A 149 -17.00 -15.17 -1.19
C GLY A 149 -16.38 -15.92 -2.35
N GLY A 150 -16.12 -17.21 -2.15
CA GLY A 150 -16.00 -18.18 -3.24
C GLY A 150 -17.25 -19.07 -3.23
N LEU A 151 -18.30 -18.63 -3.93
CA LEU A 151 -19.32 -19.55 -4.44
C LEU A 151 -18.94 -19.93 -5.87
#